data_AF-A0A934ADE5-F1
#
_entry.id   AF-A0A934ADE5-F1
#
_cell.length_a   1.000
_cell.length_b   1.000
_cell.length_c   1.000
_cell.angle_alpha   90.00
_cell.angle_beta   90.00
_cell.angle_gamma   90.00
#
_symmetry.space_group_name_H-M   'P 1'
#
loop_
_entity.id
_entity.type
_entity.pdbx_description
1 polymer ?
#
loop_
_entity_poly.entity_id
_entity_poly.type
_entity_poly.pdbx_seq_one_letter_code
_entity_poly.pdbx_strand_id
1 'polypeptide(L)'
;MTDKDLTTHCGIYCGDCPRYKARFSDMCADLLQEFETSHFSELAKIIATKNDKFEKYDDMLSLLKTINALKCEAPCRLGGGRGPSCEVIVCNKNRGIEGCWDCNDFEKCGKLDFLKPFCADAPIKNLRAVKKYGMENWAEHREKQYPWM
;
A
#
# COMPACT_ATOMS: atom_id res chain seq x y z
N MET A 1 11.22 11.10 -7.54
CA MET A 1 11.42 9.98 -6.60
C MET A 1 12.37 9.02 -7.28
N THR A 2 13.46 8.62 -6.62
CA THR A 2 14.42 7.65 -7.17
C THR A 2 14.00 6.22 -6.84
N ASP A 3 14.62 5.22 -7.48
CA ASP A 3 14.40 3.81 -7.12
C ASP A 3 14.79 3.53 -5.67
N LYS A 4 15.86 4.17 -5.20
CA LYS A 4 16.28 4.09 -3.80
C LYS A 4 15.19 4.56 -2.84
N ASP A 5 14.55 5.68 -3.13
CA ASP A 5 13.46 6.23 -2.30
C ASP A 5 12.22 5.31 -2.27
N LEU A 6 11.96 4.61 -3.38
CA LEU A 6 10.82 3.71 -3.55
C LEU A 6 11.10 2.28 -3.04
N THR A 7 12.37 1.93 -2.85
CA THR A 7 12.78 0.64 -2.31
C THR A 7 12.45 0.58 -0.83
N THR A 8 11.61 -0.36 -0.39
CA THR A 8 11.28 -0.47 1.04
C THR A 8 12.22 -1.43 1.77
N HIS A 9 12.25 -1.32 3.10
CA HIS A 9 13.05 -2.19 3.96
C HIS A 9 12.73 -3.69 3.83
N CYS A 10 11.48 -4.04 3.48
CA CYS A 10 10.98 -5.41 3.45
C CYS A 10 10.98 -6.06 2.06
N GLY A 11 11.54 -5.41 1.03
CA GLY A 11 11.57 -5.95 -0.35
C GLY A 11 10.32 -5.63 -1.17
N ILE A 12 9.44 -4.78 -0.66
CA ILE A 12 8.36 -4.16 -1.44
C ILE A 12 8.91 -2.94 -2.19
N TYR A 13 8.25 -2.58 -3.30
CA TYR A 13 8.57 -1.38 -4.06
C TYR A 13 7.35 -0.43 -4.08
N CYS A 14 7.49 0.73 -3.43
CA CYS A 14 6.40 1.70 -3.33
C CYS A 14 5.92 2.20 -4.70
N GLY A 15 6.79 2.19 -5.71
CA GLY A 15 6.45 2.56 -7.08
C GLY A 15 5.40 1.64 -7.73
N ASP A 16 5.14 0.47 -7.16
CA ASP A 16 4.07 -0.43 -7.60
C ASP A 16 2.86 -0.42 -6.64
N CYS A 17 2.95 0.26 -5.49
CA CYS A 17 1.98 0.14 -4.41
C CYS A 17 0.73 0.97 -4.73
N PRO A 18 -0.47 0.36 -4.81
CA PRO A 18 -1.71 1.09 -5.08
C PRO A 18 -1.96 2.23 -4.10
N ARG A 19 -1.61 2.06 -2.82
CA ARG A 19 -1.76 3.11 -1.79
C ARG A 19 -0.86 4.32 -2.03
N TYR A 20 0.35 4.11 -2.54
CA TYR A 20 1.27 5.21 -2.84
C TYR A 20 0.95 5.86 -4.19
N LYS A 21 0.54 5.07 -5.19
CA LYS A 21 0.02 5.62 -6.46
C LYS A 21 -1.28 6.40 -6.26
N ALA A 22 -2.02 6.13 -5.18
CA ALA A 22 -3.21 6.84 -4.70
C ALA A 22 -4.40 6.98 -5.68
N ARG A 23 -4.31 6.46 -6.91
CA ARG A 23 -5.35 6.65 -7.95
C ARG A 23 -6.77 6.30 -7.49
N PHE A 24 -6.97 5.19 -6.77
CA PHE A 24 -8.30 4.84 -6.28
C PHE A 24 -8.78 5.76 -5.17
N SER A 25 -7.87 6.30 -4.35
CA SER A 25 -8.20 7.26 -3.29
C SER A 25 -8.61 8.59 -3.91
N ASP A 26 -7.89 9.07 -4.93
CA ASP A 26 -8.23 10.28 -5.67
C ASP A 26 -9.61 10.14 -6.32
N MET A 27 -9.88 9.01 -6.98
CA MET A 27 -11.21 8.73 -7.56
C MET A 27 -12.33 8.67 -6.50
N CYS A 28 -12.03 8.16 -5.30
CA CYS A 28 -12.99 8.19 -4.20
C CYS A 28 -13.23 9.62 -3.71
N ALA A 29 -12.19 10.46 -3.65
CA ALA A 29 -12.34 11.86 -3.27
C ALA A 29 -13.23 12.62 -4.26
N ASP A 30 -13.00 12.45 -5.56
CA ASP A 30 -13.81 13.07 -6.61
C ASP A 30 -15.29 12.63 -6.52
N LEU A 31 -15.54 11.32 -6.35
CA LEU A 31 -16.90 10.79 -6.23
C LEU A 31 -17.60 11.28 -4.95
N LEU A 32 -16.88 11.33 -3.82
CA LEU A 32 -17.41 11.84 -2.56
C LEU A 32 -17.79 13.32 -2.68
N GLN A 33 -16.96 14.11 -3.36
CA GLN A 33 -17.23 15.52 -3.62
C GLN A 33 -18.48 15.69 -4.48
N GLU A 34 -18.63 14.88 -5.54
CA GLU A 34 -19.80 14.91 -6.42
C GLU A 34 -21.09 14.51 -5.67
N PHE A 35 -21.03 13.50 -4.79
CA PHE A 35 -22.19 13.13 -3.97
C PHE A 35 -22.62 14.24 -3.02
N GLU A 36 -21.66 15.00 -2.47
CA GLU A 36 -21.95 16.13 -1.60
C GLU A 36 -22.58 17.29 -2.38
N THR A 37 -22.00 17.69 -3.52
CA THR A 37 -22.47 18.84 -4.33
C THR A 37 -23.83 18.58 -4.98
N SER A 38 -24.09 17.35 -5.40
CA SER A 38 -25.37 16.95 -6.03
C SER A 38 -26.46 16.60 -5.02
N HIS A 39 -26.16 16.64 -3.71
CA HIS A 39 -27.05 16.15 -2.64
C HIS A 39 -27.56 14.72 -2.90
N PHE A 40 -26.67 13.85 -3.38
CA PHE A 40 -27.03 12.50 -3.83
C PHE A 40 -27.66 11.65 -2.73
N SER A 41 -27.36 11.92 -1.45
CA SER A 41 -27.98 11.26 -0.31
C SER A 41 -29.51 11.41 -0.29
N GLU A 42 -30.05 12.56 -0.70
CA GLU A 42 -31.51 12.77 -0.77
C GLU A 42 -32.13 11.96 -1.91
N LEU A 43 -31.46 11.91 -3.05
CA LEU A 43 -31.86 11.05 -4.17
C LEU A 43 -31.81 9.56 -3.77
N ALA A 44 -30.77 9.14 -3.06
CA ALA A 44 -30.61 7.77 -2.59
C ALA A 44 -31.77 7.34 -1.68
N LYS A 45 -32.22 8.20 -0.76
CA LYS A 45 -33.40 7.94 0.09
C LYS A 45 -34.67 7.73 -0.73
N ILE A 46 -34.88 8.54 -1.76
CA ILE A 46 -36.05 8.39 -2.66
C ILE A 46 -35.96 7.07 -3.42
N ILE A 47 -34.79 6.73 -3.97
CA ILE A 47 -34.60 5.47 -4.71
C ILE A 47 -34.80 4.26 -3.79
N ALA A 48 -34.39 4.33 -2.52
CA ALA A 48 -34.58 3.26 -1.54
C ALA A 48 -36.05 2.83 -1.38
N THR A 49 -37.01 3.73 -1.62
CA THR A 49 -38.45 3.39 -1.59
C THR A 49 -38.87 2.38 -2.67
N LYS A 50 -38.06 2.22 -3.73
CA LYS A 50 -38.32 1.32 -4.87
C LYS A 50 -37.22 0.27 -5.06
N ASN A 51 -36.07 0.42 -4.40
CA ASN A 51 -34.91 -0.46 -4.54
C ASN A 51 -34.17 -0.53 -3.21
N ASP A 52 -34.42 -1.62 -2.47
CA ASP A 52 -33.86 -1.91 -1.15
C ASP A 52 -32.32 -1.88 -1.09
N LYS A 53 -31.62 -2.12 -2.20
CA LYS A 53 -30.15 -2.00 -2.25
C LYS A 53 -29.65 -0.61 -1.86
N PHE A 54 -30.45 0.44 -2.06
CA PHE A 54 -30.07 1.80 -1.65
C PHE A 54 -30.10 2.02 -0.14
N GLU A 55 -30.65 1.10 0.66
CA GLU A 55 -30.48 1.10 2.13
C GLU A 55 -29.01 0.94 2.54
N LYS A 56 -28.16 0.42 1.65
CA LYS A 56 -26.70 0.29 1.85
C LYS A 56 -25.91 1.54 1.46
N TYR A 57 -26.58 2.65 1.15
CA TYR A 57 -25.91 3.88 0.74
C TYR A 57 -24.91 4.40 1.79
N ASP A 58 -25.30 4.44 3.06
CA ASP A 58 -24.42 4.94 4.13
C ASP A 58 -23.22 4.01 4.36
N ASP A 59 -23.42 2.69 4.28
CA ASP A 59 -22.35 1.69 4.33
C ASP A 59 -21.35 1.90 3.18
N MET A 60 -21.86 2.10 1.96
CA MET A 60 -21.05 2.38 0.78
C MET A 60 -20.27 3.69 0.91
N LEU A 61 -20.92 4.77 1.38
CA LEU A 61 -20.28 6.06 1.60
C LEU A 61 -19.17 5.97 2.65
N SER A 62 -19.39 5.22 3.73
CA SER A 62 -18.38 4.95 4.77
C SER A 62 -17.17 4.18 4.22
N LEU A 63 -17.42 3.18 3.37
CA LEU A 63 -16.37 2.43 2.71
C LEU A 63 -15.55 3.31 1.76
N LEU A 64 -16.20 4.14 0.93
CA LEU A 64 -15.50 5.08 0.04
C LEU A 64 -14.59 6.04 0.82
N LYS A 65 -15.08 6.59 1.94
CA LYS A 65 -14.27 7.45 2.83
C LYS A 65 -13.06 6.69 3.39
N THR A 66 -13.24 5.43 3.77
CA THR A 66 -12.17 4.56 4.26
C THR A 66 -11.13 4.29 3.17
N ILE A 67 -11.57 4.00 1.94
CA ILE A 67 -10.69 3.77 0.78
C ILE A 67 -9.91 5.04 0.42
N ASN A 68 -10.55 6.21 0.44
CA ASN A 68 -9.89 7.50 0.25
C ASN A 68 -8.75 7.69 1.27
N ALA A 69 -8.99 7.36 2.54
CA ALA A 69 -8.00 7.48 3.60
C ALA A 69 -6.79 6.52 3.51
N LEU A 70 -6.79 5.54 2.59
CA LEU A 70 -5.68 4.59 2.47
C LEU A 70 -4.42 5.19 1.79
N LYS A 71 -4.52 6.36 1.16
CA LYS A 71 -3.41 6.97 0.42
C LYS A 71 -2.17 7.19 1.31
N CYS A 72 -0.99 7.04 0.71
CA CYS A 72 0.29 7.36 1.34
C CYS A 72 0.88 8.61 0.69
N GLU A 73 1.10 9.66 1.49
CA GLU A 73 1.71 10.92 1.01
C GLU A 73 3.22 10.79 0.71
N ALA A 74 3.87 9.73 1.22
CA ALA A 74 5.28 9.46 1.00
C ALA A 74 5.54 7.93 0.85
N PRO A 75 6.63 7.53 0.20
CA PRO A 75 7.10 6.15 0.23
C PRO A 75 7.40 5.68 1.65
N CYS A 76 7.31 4.37 1.91
CA CYS A 76 7.54 3.80 3.24
C CYS A 76 8.94 4.13 3.81
N ARG A 77 9.97 4.20 2.95
CA ARG A 77 11.34 4.56 3.37
C ARG A 77 11.44 6.00 3.88
N LEU A 78 10.62 6.90 3.33
CA LEU A 78 10.58 8.32 3.68
C LEU A 78 9.52 8.64 4.75
N GLY A 79 9.03 7.63 5.48
CA GLY A 79 8.10 7.81 6.60
C GLY A 79 6.62 7.53 6.29
N GLY A 80 6.27 7.16 5.07
CA GLY A 80 4.90 6.75 4.73
C GLY A 80 4.54 5.32 5.15
N GLY A 81 3.38 4.83 4.69
CA GLY A 81 2.90 3.48 5.02
C GLY A 81 2.58 3.33 6.51
N ARG A 82 3.21 2.37 7.20
CA ARG A 82 3.13 2.24 8.67
C ARG A 82 4.17 3.12 9.39
N GLY A 83 5.07 3.77 8.64
CA GLY A 83 6.09 4.67 9.16
C GLY A 83 6.88 4.07 10.34
N PRO A 84 7.16 4.86 11.41
CA PRO A 84 7.98 4.40 12.53
C PRO A 84 7.37 3.25 13.35
N SER A 85 6.07 2.96 13.19
CA SER A 85 5.40 1.84 13.86
C SER A 85 5.60 0.48 13.17
N CYS A 86 6.23 0.45 11.99
CA CYS A 86 6.49 -0.79 11.27
C CYS A 86 7.57 -1.62 11.98
N GLU A 87 7.23 -2.84 12.38
CA GLU A 87 8.17 -3.75 13.07
C GLU A 87 9.45 -4.00 12.26
N VAL A 88 9.36 -4.09 10.92
CA VAL A 88 10.53 -4.27 10.05
C VAL A 88 11.45 -3.05 10.09
N ILE A 89 10.89 -1.83 10.08
CA ILE A 89 11.68 -0.60 10.16
C ILE A 89 12.38 -0.51 11.52
N VAL A 90 11.66 -0.80 12.60
CA VAL A 90 12.22 -0.84 13.96
C VAL A 90 13.34 -1.89 14.06
N CYS A 91 13.13 -3.08 13.52
CA CYS A 91 14.12 -4.15 13.51
C CYS A 91 15.41 -3.74 12.78
N ASN A 92 15.29 -3.14 11.59
CA ASN A 92 16.44 -2.72 10.79
C ASN A 92 17.22 -1.58 11.46
N LYS A 93 16.51 -0.61 12.05
CA LYS A 93 17.13 0.46 12.85
C LYS A 93 17.91 -0.10 14.05
N ASN A 94 17.30 -1.00 14.82
CA ASN A 94 17.95 -1.61 15.99
C ASN A 94 19.20 -2.43 15.62
N ARG A 95 19.24 -2.98 14.40
CA ARG A 95 20.38 -3.74 13.89
C ARG A 95 21.40 -2.89 13.13
N GLY A 96 21.14 -1.60 12.92
CA GLY A 96 22.02 -0.72 12.16
C GLY A 96 22.15 -1.11 10.68
N ILE A 97 21.11 -1.70 10.08
CA ILE A 97 21.10 -2.14 8.68
C ILE A 97 20.14 -1.30 7.84
N GLU A 98 20.43 -1.13 6.54
CA GLU A 98 19.65 -0.26 5.66
C GLU A 98 18.35 -0.92 5.19
N GLY A 99 18.34 -2.25 5.12
CA GLY A 99 17.17 -3.04 4.77
C GLY A 99 17.33 -4.51 5.13
N CYS A 100 16.26 -5.29 4.97
CA CYS A 100 16.32 -6.71 5.28
C CYS A 100 17.32 -7.47 4.38
N TRP A 101 17.70 -6.93 3.21
CA TRP A 101 18.67 -7.55 2.31
C TRP A 101 20.09 -7.61 2.91
N ASP A 102 20.40 -6.76 3.89
CA ASP A 102 21.67 -6.78 4.65
C ASP A 102 21.67 -7.85 5.77
N CYS A 103 20.50 -8.40 6.12
CA CYS A 103 20.37 -9.39 7.18
C CYS A 103 20.62 -10.81 6.64
N ASN A 104 21.56 -11.57 7.21
CA ASN A 104 21.83 -12.94 6.74
C ASN A 104 20.66 -13.92 6.90
N ASP A 105 19.69 -13.60 7.77
CA ASP A 105 18.57 -14.48 8.10
C ASP A 105 17.25 -14.06 7.42
N PHE A 106 17.24 -13.07 6.52
CA PHE A 106 15.99 -12.49 6.01
C PHE A 106 15.07 -13.53 5.35
N GLU A 107 15.63 -14.57 4.72
CA GLU A 107 14.88 -15.60 4.02
C GLU A 107 14.01 -16.46 4.96
N LYS A 108 14.37 -16.54 6.24
CA LYS A 108 13.65 -17.32 7.26
C LYS A 108 12.98 -16.42 8.30
N CYS A 109 12.98 -15.10 8.08
CA CYS A 109 12.52 -14.12 9.06
C CYS A 109 10.99 -14.01 9.08
N GLY A 110 10.36 -14.53 10.13
CA GLY A 110 8.89 -14.45 10.31
C GLY A 110 8.32 -13.03 10.41
N LYS A 111 9.17 -12.00 10.62
CA LYS A 111 8.71 -10.58 10.63
C LYS A 111 8.24 -10.10 9.26
N LEU A 112 8.51 -10.84 8.19
CA LEU A 112 8.02 -10.56 6.83
C LEU A 112 6.71 -11.28 6.52
N ASP A 113 6.24 -12.18 7.38
CA ASP A 113 5.10 -13.05 7.10
C ASP A 113 3.78 -12.30 6.90
N PHE A 114 3.64 -11.12 7.52
CA PHE A 114 2.46 -10.26 7.33
C PHE A 114 2.27 -9.80 5.87
N LEU A 115 3.31 -9.92 5.03
CA LEU A 115 3.24 -9.60 3.60
C LEU A 115 2.73 -10.76 2.75
N LYS A 116 2.83 -12.01 3.23
CA LYS A 116 2.46 -13.22 2.45
C LYS A 116 1.05 -13.16 1.86
N PRO A 117 0.00 -12.72 2.59
CA PRO A 117 -1.36 -12.66 2.03
C PRO A 117 -1.50 -11.72 0.83
N PHE A 118 -0.62 -10.72 0.71
CA PHE A 118 -0.69 -9.72 -0.35
C PHE A 118 0.35 -9.95 -1.45
N CYS A 119 1.53 -10.45 -1.07
CA CYS A 119 2.71 -10.42 -1.92
C CYS A 119 3.33 -11.80 -2.18
N ALA A 120 2.78 -12.87 -1.59
CA ALA A 120 3.36 -14.21 -1.62
C ALA A 120 4.88 -14.15 -1.30
N ASP A 121 5.71 -14.72 -2.17
CA ASP A 121 7.17 -14.76 -2.00
C ASP A 121 7.90 -13.57 -2.66
N ALA A 122 7.19 -12.65 -3.32
CA ALA A 122 7.79 -11.51 -4.01
C ALA A 122 8.73 -10.68 -3.10
N PRO A 123 8.40 -10.39 -1.82
CA PRO A 123 9.30 -9.64 -0.94
C PRO A 123 10.65 -10.34 -0.75
N ILE A 124 10.68 -11.66 -0.56
CA ILE A 124 11.94 -12.42 -0.37
C ILE A 124 12.77 -12.41 -1.65
N LYS A 125 12.15 -12.63 -2.81
CA LYS A 125 12.84 -12.57 -4.11
C LYS A 125 13.40 -11.18 -4.39
N ASN A 126 12.63 -10.15 -4.06
CA ASN A 126 13.04 -8.77 -4.20
C ASN A 126 14.19 -8.40 -3.26
N LEU A 127 14.20 -8.88 -2.02
CA LEU A 127 15.34 -8.70 -1.12
C LEU A 127 16.63 -9.31 -1.70
N ARG A 128 16.54 -10.48 -2.36
CA ARG A 128 17.67 -11.08 -3.10
C ARG A 128 18.12 -10.18 -4.27
N ALA A 129 17.17 -9.61 -5.01
CA ALA A 129 17.46 -8.69 -6.11
C ALA A 129 18.14 -7.40 -5.60
N VAL A 130 17.64 -6.78 -4.52
CA VAL A 130 18.30 -5.61 -3.89
C VAL A 130 19.72 -5.95 -3.46
N LYS A 131 19.92 -7.12 -2.82
CA LYS A 131 21.25 -7.58 -2.41
C LYS A 131 22.22 -7.74 -3.59
N LYS A 132 21.72 -8.16 -4.75
CA LYS A 132 22.52 -8.45 -5.94
C LYS A 132 22.83 -7.20 -6.78
N TYR A 133 21.84 -6.33 -6.98
CA TYR A 133 21.89 -5.22 -7.93
C TYR A 133 22.01 -3.84 -7.27
N GLY A 134 21.86 -3.78 -5.93
CA GLY A 134 21.81 -2.53 -5.18
C GLY A 134 20.46 -1.82 -5.33
N MET A 135 20.17 -0.88 -4.42
CA MET A 135 18.88 -0.19 -4.40
C MET A 135 18.64 0.74 -5.60
N GLU A 136 19.70 1.15 -6.29
CA GLU A 136 19.59 2.06 -7.43
C GLU A 136 19.18 1.35 -8.71
N ASN A 137 19.46 0.05 -8.84
CA ASN A 137 19.27 -0.68 -10.11
C ASN A 137 18.37 -1.92 -9.98
N TRP A 138 18.05 -2.40 -8.76
CA TRP A 138 17.28 -3.64 -8.64
C TRP A 138 15.84 -3.54 -9.16
N ALA A 139 15.29 -2.32 -9.28
CA ALA A 139 13.87 -2.13 -9.56
C ALA A 139 13.47 -2.74 -10.91
N GLU A 140 14.31 -2.69 -11.95
CA GLU A 140 14.03 -3.33 -13.24
C GLU A 140 14.02 -4.87 -13.18
N HIS A 141 14.64 -5.45 -12.14
CA HIS A 141 14.72 -6.90 -11.90
C HIS A 141 13.71 -7.38 -10.86
N ARG A 142 12.83 -6.51 -10.37
CA ARG A 142 11.90 -6.84 -9.30
C ARG A 142 10.81 -7.80 -9.77
N GLU A 143 10.42 -8.69 -8.87
CA GLU A 143 9.22 -9.49 -8.99
C GLU A 143 7.99 -8.63 -8.73
N LYS A 144 6.90 -8.94 -9.42
CA LYS A 144 5.62 -8.27 -9.20
C LYS A 144 5.16 -8.52 -7.76
N GLN A 145 5.01 -7.43 -7.01
CA GLN A 145 4.69 -7.51 -5.59
C GLN A 145 3.26 -7.95 -5.27
N TYR A 146 2.34 -7.93 -6.23
CA TYR A 146 0.96 -8.40 -6.04
C TYR A 146 0.66 -9.47 -7.09
N PRO A 147 0.37 -10.72 -6.70
CA PRO A 147 0.18 -11.82 -7.65
C PRO A 147 -0.95 -11.64 -8.66
N TRP A 148 -1.90 -10.74 -8.36
CA TRP A 148 -3.08 -10.47 -9.20
C TRP A 148 -2.92 -9.24 -10.13
N MET A 149 -1.73 -8.64 -10.20
CA MET A 149 -1.39 -7.52 -11.11
C MET A 149 -0.22 -7.91 -12.02
#